data_AF-A0AAU5WMF2-F1
#
_entry.id   AF-A0AAU5WMF2-F1
#
_cell.length_a   1.000
_cell.length_b   1.000
_cell.length_c   1.000
_cell.angle_alpha   90.00
_cell.angle_beta   90.00
_cell.angle_gamma   90.00
#
_symmetry.space_group_name_H-M   'P 1'
#
loop_
_entity.id
_entity.type
_entity.pdbx_description
1 polymer ?
#
loop_
_entity_poly.entity_id
_entity_poly.type
_entity_poly.pdbx_seq_one_letter_code
_entity_poly.pdbx_strand_id
1 'polypeptide(L)'
;MTDQLAAPAYPAEPADLFVDLYDALPDHLFRTWEPTGWYDDPAVNRQANDITEIVLDRGELPPTLTAHLIAEHGDLGRFTLLLGLDGALAHANPYGPYHDTGALTEVLTNWTIDGRLNGPGSPGALLPRCAFPGRPRGLRSKAEFFGVHRIPPAEWEKIDHIRLPAVNDPHFARERPVTVGCAPMLESFDDVEIEFERRHGMTVYRLRPVDSAALRGRIKTIIRRLDESGAQIAVMPEVALSETMLEQWKEEAFDTAGRDRERHPLRFLMLGTGPLGGGDPPPNRAVLIDRWTGEELLVQDKLSGFTLDAAQMRLWRLPGAPRTGTAEEYAAPGSTIRVLDSSLGRLAVLICEDISRTVGWERELQSCGVSHLLVPIFSKPIMEYRWEQQAAERQVGSLGTWVTVANSLAIGRAIPESELPGPRYTCLVAGPENLARTTYSMELQFGTAETGDGIGLLKPGEDPPTLPRLYPGAAYDLWHDHWRPPPA
;
A
#
# COMPACT_ATOMS: atom_id res chain seq x y z
N MET A 1 -4.99 38.41 -41.63
CA MET A 1 -4.99 38.50 -40.16
C MET A 1 -5.52 37.17 -39.66
N THR A 2 -4.62 36.27 -39.32
CA THR A 2 -4.95 35.04 -38.57
C THR A 2 -5.24 35.47 -37.15
N ASP A 3 -6.52 35.38 -36.76
CA ASP A 3 -6.94 35.50 -35.37
C ASP A 3 -6.20 34.41 -34.59
N GLN A 4 -5.12 34.79 -33.89
CA GLN A 4 -4.57 33.97 -32.83
C GLN A 4 -5.62 34.00 -31.72
N LEU A 5 -6.58 33.07 -31.78
CA LEU A 5 -7.47 32.78 -30.67
C LEU A 5 -6.58 32.58 -29.44
N ALA A 6 -6.68 33.50 -28.49
CA ALA A 6 -5.97 33.41 -27.23
C ALA A 6 -6.32 32.04 -26.61
N ALA A 7 -5.29 31.31 -26.16
CA ALA A 7 -5.51 30.06 -25.46
C ALA A 7 -6.48 30.31 -24.29
N PRO A 8 -7.46 29.42 -24.06
CA PRO A 8 -8.39 29.59 -22.95
C PRO A 8 -7.61 29.67 -21.64
N ALA A 9 -8.09 30.51 -20.71
CA ALA A 9 -7.42 30.75 -19.43
C ALA A 9 -7.38 29.51 -18.52
N TYR A 10 -8.23 28.51 -18.80
CA TYR A 10 -8.34 27.25 -18.06
C TYR A 10 -8.51 26.09 -19.05
N PRO A 11 -7.96 24.89 -18.77
CA PRO A 11 -8.23 23.69 -19.55
C PRO A 11 -9.71 23.29 -19.43
N ALA A 12 -10.23 22.65 -20.47
CA ALA A 12 -11.61 22.12 -20.49
C ALA A 12 -11.68 20.66 -19.97
N GLU A 13 -10.57 19.92 -20.09
CA GLU A 13 -10.46 18.54 -19.64
C GLU A 13 -10.55 18.49 -18.09
N PRO A 14 -11.44 17.67 -17.51
CA PRO A 14 -11.76 17.73 -16.09
C PRO A 14 -10.60 17.37 -15.15
N ALA A 15 -9.74 16.41 -15.50
CA ALA A 15 -8.63 16.02 -14.62
C ALA A 15 -7.50 17.08 -14.61
N ASP A 16 -7.15 17.64 -15.76
CA ASP A 16 -6.21 18.76 -15.89
C ASP A 16 -6.75 20.01 -15.21
N LEU A 17 -8.04 20.31 -15.39
CA LEU A 17 -8.68 21.42 -14.69
C LEU A 17 -8.67 21.21 -13.17
N PHE A 18 -8.90 19.98 -12.69
CA PHE A 18 -8.79 19.69 -11.27
C PHE A 18 -7.39 19.99 -10.75
N VAL A 19 -6.34 19.56 -11.47
CA VAL A 19 -4.94 19.83 -11.10
C VAL A 19 -4.68 21.34 -10.99
N ASP A 20 -5.05 22.12 -12.02
CA ASP A 20 -4.84 23.56 -12.05
C ASP A 20 -5.55 24.28 -10.90
N LEU A 21 -6.82 23.96 -10.68
CA LEU A 21 -7.61 24.57 -9.61
C LEU A 21 -7.15 24.14 -8.23
N TYR A 22 -6.74 22.88 -8.07
CA TYR A 22 -6.21 22.37 -6.82
C TYR A 22 -4.91 23.11 -6.49
N ASP A 23 -3.95 23.17 -7.40
CA ASP A 23 -2.66 23.81 -7.14
C ASP A 23 -2.81 25.33 -6.88
N ALA A 24 -3.82 25.98 -7.47
CA ALA A 24 -4.12 27.40 -7.23
C ALA A 24 -4.86 27.69 -5.91
N LEU A 25 -5.55 26.72 -5.31
CA LEU A 25 -6.33 26.93 -4.09
C LEU A 25 -5.42 27.00 -2.85
N PRO A 26 -5.40 28.10 -2.06
CA PRO A 26 -4.40 28.27 -1.00
C PRO A 26 -4.53 27.30 0.19
N ASP A 27 -3.43 26.66 0.60
CA ASP A 27 -3.43 25.70 1.73
C ASP A 27 -3.77 26.33 3.09
N HIS A 28 -3.60 27.64 3.25
CA HIS A 28 -3.88 28.31 4.53
C HIS A 28 -5.39 28.35 4.85
N LEU A 29 -6.26 28.25 3.85
CA LEU A 29 -7.72 28.16 4.03
C LEU A 29 -8.09 26.89 4.83
N PHE A 30 -7.35 25.80 4.62
CA PHE A 30 -7.57 24.51 5.28
C PHE A 30 -7.03 24.45 6.70
N ARG A 31 -6.50 25.56 7.22
CA ARG A 31 -6.15 25.73 8.64
C ARG A 31 -7.32 26.29 9.46
N THR A 32 -8.46 26.57 8.82
CA THR A 32 -9.68 27.08 9.45
C THR A 32 -10.87 26.17 9.12
N TRP A 33 -12.01 26.41 9.77
CA TRP A 33 -13.25 25.66 9.52
C TRP A 33 -14.00 26.13 8.26
N GLU A 34 -13.48 27.11 7.55
CA GLU A 34 -14.16 27.73 6.41
C GLU A 34 -14.45 26.74 5.27
N PRO A 35 -13.48 25.93 4.77
CA PRO A 35 -13.78 24.91 3.76
C PRO A 35 -14.75 23.83 4.24
N THR A 36 -14.76 23.50 5.53
CA THR A 36 -15.77 22.60 6.11
C THR A 36 -17.16 23.23 6.02
N GLY A 37 -17.27 24.53 6.34
CA GLY A 37 -18.52 25.28 6.18
C GLY A 37 -19.00 25.34 4.73
N TRP A 38 -18.09 25.52 3.76
CA TRP A 38 -18.43 25.45 2.34
C TRP A 38 -18.88 24.05 1.92
N TYR A 39 -18.20 23.01 2.39
CA TYR A 39 -18.53 21.62 2.09
C TYR A 39 -19.92 21.21 2.60
N ASP A 40 -20.31 21.72 3.77
CA ASP A 40 -21.62 21.45 4.37
C ASP A 40 -22.74 22.39 3.84
N ASP A 41 -22.43 23.37 2.98
CA ASP A 41 -23.40 24.31 2.43
C ASP A 41 -24.23 23.65 1.29
N PRO A 42 -25.57 23.56 1.43
CA PRO A 42 -26.42 22.99 0.37
C PRO A 42 -26.36 23.74 -0.97
N ALA A 43 -26.07 25.04 -0.99
CA ALA A 43 -25.94 25.80 -2.22
C ALA A 43 -24.68 25.42 -2.99
N VAL A 44 -23.55 25.28 -2.30
CA VAL A 44 -22.28 24.79 -2.86
C VAL A 44 -22.47 23.39 -3.43
N ASN A 45 -23.10 22.49 -2.66
CA ASN A 45 -23.34 21.12 -3.11
C ASN A 45 -24.24 21.04 -4.34
N ARG A 46 -25.30 21.86 -4.42
CA ARG A 46 -26.14 21.91 -5.64
C ARG A 46 -25.35 22.38 -6.85
N GLN A 47 -24.55 23.44 -6.70
CA GLN A 47 -23.76 23.96 -7.81
C GLN A 47 -22.65 23.00 -8.24
N ALA A 48 -22.00 22.31 -7.28
CA ALA A 48 -21.06 21.22 -7.56
C ALA A 48 -21.74 20.09 -8.35
N ASN A 49 -22.96 19.69 -7.96
CA ASN A 49 -23.72 18.67 -8.69
C ASN A 49 -24.08 19.12 -10.12
N ASP A 50 -24.46 20.39 -10.32
CA ASP A 50 -24.72 20.92 -11.67
C ASP A 50 -23.44 20.84 -12.53
N ILE A 51 -22.27 21.13 -11.95
CA ILE A 51 -20.96 21.00 -12.61
C ILE A 51 -20.67 19.53 -12.95
N THR A 52 -20.91 18.60 -12.02
CA THR A 52 -20.77 17.15 -12.23
C THR A 52 -21.59 16.71 -13.45
N GLU A 53 -22.88 17.07 -13.50
CA GLU A 53 -23.77 16.70 -14.61
C GLU A 53 -23.31 17.27 -15.94
N ILE A 54 -22.81 18.52 -15.98
CA ILE A 54 -22.25 19.11 -17.21
C ILE A 54 -21.07 18.27 -17.72
N VAL A 55 -20.16 17.87 -16.83
CA VAL A 55 -18.98 17.07 -17.20
C VAL A 55 -19.39 15.66 -17.62
N LEU A 56 -20.36 15.04 -16.94
CA LEU A 56 -20.85 13.69 -17.30
C LEU A 56 -21.64 13.67 -18.62
N ASP A 57 -22.28 14.78 -19.00
CA ASP A 57 -22.97 14.94 -20.29
C ASP A 57 -21.98 15.19 -21.44
N ARG A 58 -20.96 16.03 -21.20
CA ARG A 58 -20.10 16.57 -22.28
C ARG A 58 -18.69 16.01 -22.33
N GLY A 59 -18.20 15.46 -21.24
CA GLY A 59 -16.80 15.07 -21.05
C GLY A 59 -15.86 16.22 -20.72
N GLU A 60 -16.35 17.46 -20.71
CA GLU A 60 -15.56 18.67 -20.49
C GLU A 60 -16.35 19.73 -19.72
N LEU A 61 -15.64 20.63 -19.04
CA LEU A 61 -16.22 21.82 -18.41
C LEU A 61 -15.87 23.07 -19.22
N PRO A 62 -16.85 23.87 -19.68
CA PRO A 62 -16.56 25.07 -20.47
C PRO A 62 -15.64 26.05 -19.72
N PRO A 63 -14.48 26.46 -20.27
CA PRO A 63 -13.55 27.37 -19.59
C PRO A 63 -14.15 28.71 -19.18
N THR A 64 -15.18 29.18 -19.90
CA THR A 64 -15.93 30.41 -19.59
C THR A 64 -16.74 30.28 -18.30
N LEU A 65 -17.33 29.12 -18.02
CA LEU A 65 -18.04 28.84 -16.78
C LEU A 65 -17.06 28.84 -15.60
N THR A 66 -15.91 28.17 -15.77
CA THR A 66 -14.81 28.17 -14.78
C THR A 66 -14.37 29.60 -14.46
N ALA A 67 -14.07 30.39 -15.48
CA ALA A 67 -13.63 31.78 -15.29
C ALA A 67 -14.69 32.64 -14.60
N HIS A 68 -15.98 32.45 -14.94
CA HIS A 68 -17.08 33.18 -14.33
C HIS A 68 -17.21 32.88 -12.83
N LEU A 69 -17.24 31.59 -12.45
CA LEU A 69 -17.37 31.19 -11.05
C LEU A 69 -16.22 31.66 -10.17
N ILE A 70 -15.00 31.64 -10.70
CA ILE A 70 -13.81 32.14 -9.99
C ILE A 70 -13.84 33.67 -9.87
N ALA A 71 -14.27 34.38 -10.91
CA ALA A 71 -14.38 35.83 -10.87
C ALA A 71 -15.45 36.30 -9.88
N GLU A 72 -16.56 35.56 -9.76
CA GLU A 72 -17.67 35.90 -8.88
C GLU A 72 -17.41 35.52 -7.42
N HIS A 73 -16.87 34.31 -7.18
CA HIS A 73 -16.80 33.73 -5.84
C HIS A 73 -15.37 33.47 -5.34
N GLY A 74 -14.33 33.79 -6.11
CA GLY A 74 -12.94 33.61 -5.71
C GLY A 74 -12.61 32.16 -5.33
N ASP A 75 -12.09 31.97 -4.12
CA ASP A 75 -11.66 30.64 -3.63
C ASP A 75 -12.84 29.71 -3.32
N LEU A 76 -14.01 30.25 -2.93
CA LEU A 76 -15.25 29.47 -2.84
C LEU A 76 -15.65 28.91 -4.21
N GLY A 77 -15.51 29.73 -5.27
CA GLY A 77 -15.76 29.29 -6.65
C GLY A 77 -14.83 28.16 -7.08
N ARG A 78 -13.52 28.28 -6.79
CA ARG A 78 -12.54 27.21 -7.02
C ARG A 78 -12.88 25.93 -6.26
N PHE A 79 -13.23 26.05 -4.98
CA PHE A 79 -13.61 24.91 -4.15
C PHE A 79 -14.86 24.19 -4.69
N THR A 80 -15.88 24.96 -5.10
CA THR A 80 -17.11 24.43 -5.69
C THR A 80 -16.84 23.70 -7.01
N LEU A 81 -15.98 24.27 -7.87
CA LEU A 81 -15.52 23.63 -9.10
C LEU A 81 -14.80 22.31 -8.80
N LEU A 82 -13.88 22.29 -7.84
CA LEU A 82 -13.17 21.07 -7.45
C LEU A 82 -14.12 19.98 -6.94
N LEU A 83 -15.16 20.33 -6.18
CA LEU A 83 -16.17 19.36 -5.74
C LEU A 83 -16.96 18.76 -6.92
N GLY A 84 -17.37 19.59 -7.89
CA GLY A 84 -18.07 19.09 -9.08
C GLY A 84 -17.18 18.22 -9.96
N LEU A 85 -15.92 18.61 -10.15
CA LEU A 85 -14.93 17.81 -10.88
C LEU A 85 -14.63 16.50 -10.16
N ASP A 86 -14.49 16.50 -8.84
CA ASP A 86 -14.32 15.27 -8.03
C ASP A 86 -15.52 14.33 -8.19
N GLY A 87 -16.74 14.87 -8.17
CA GLY A 87 -17.97 14.13 -8.42
C GLY A 87 -17.98 13.46 -9.80
N ALA A 88 -17.54 14.17 -10.85
CA ALA A 88 -17.42 13.59 -12.18
C ALA A 88 -16.30 12.53 -12.26
N LEU A 89 -15.12 12.82 -11.70
CA LEU A 89 -13.97 11.91 -11.68
C LEU A 89 -14.22 10.62 -10.88
N ALA A 90 -15.22 10.61 -9.98
CA ALA A 90 -15.71 9.39 -9.35
C ALA A 90 -16.11 8.30 -10.35
N HIS A 91 -16.62 8.70 -11.52
CA HIS A 91 -16.98 7.80 -12.62
C HIS A 91 -15.79 7.28 -13.44
N ALA A 92 -14.60 7.83 -13.21
CA ALA A 92 -13.35 7.33 -13.76
C ALA A 92 -12.52 6.53 -12.74
N ASN A 93 -12.98 6.40 -11.49
CA ASN A 93 -12.24 5.66 -10.46
C ASN A 93 -12.43 4.14 -10.62
N PRO A 94 -11.35 3.36 -10.84
CA PRO A 94 -11.42 1.89 -10.97
C PRO A 94 -11.86 1.16 -9.68
N TYR A 95 -11.79 1.83 -8.54
CA TYR A 95 -12.22 1.32 -7.23
C TYR A 95 -13.67 1.73 -6.88
N GLY A 96 -14.25 2.64 -7.66
CA GLY A 96 -15.61 3.15 -7.49
C GLY A 96 -16.67 2.26 -8.16
N PRO A 97 -17.94 2.33 -7.72
CA PRO A 97 -19.03 1.56 -8.33
C PRO A 97 -19.49 2.11 -9.69
N TYR A 98 -19.03 3.30 -10.08
CA TYR A 98 -19.52 4.06 -11.23
C TYR A 98 -18.53 4.14 -12.40
N HIS A 99 -17.53 3.27 -12.40
CA HIS A 99 -16.51 3.18 -13.45
C HIS A 99 -17.14 2.92 -14.83
N ASP A 100 -16.54 3.49 -15.89
CA ASP A 100 -16.91 3.33 -17.31
C ASP A 100 -17.98 4.32 -17.85
N THR A 101 -17.83 5.62 -17.54
CA THR A 101 -18.61 6.68 -18.21
C THR A 101 -17.96 7.08 -19.53
N GLY A 102 -18.67 6.86 -20.65
CA GLY A 102 -18.17 7.18 -22.01
C GLY A 102 -17.80 8.65 -22.23
N ALA A 103 -18.42 9.60 -21.50
CA ALA A 103 -18.04 11.01 -21.57
C ALA A 103 -16.60 11.27 -21.05
N LEU A 104 -16.09 10.42 -20.15
CA LEU A 104 -14.75 10.54 -19.57
C LEU A 104 -13.73 9.64 -20.28
N THR A 105 -13.93 9.32 -21.57
CA THR A 105 -13.07 8.41 -22.33
C THR A 105 -11.60 8.84 -22.31
N GLU A 106 -11.31 10.15 -22.39
CA GLU A 106 -9.93 10.64 -22.35
C GLU A 106 -9.27 10.42 -20.98
N VAL A 107 -9.96 10.75 -19.89
CA VAL A 107 -9.49 10.46 -18.52
C VAL A 107 -9.22 8.97 -18.31
N LEU A 108 -10.16 8.12 -18.75
CA LEU A 108 -10.03 6.66 -18.65
C LEU A 108 -8.87 6.15 -19.51
N THR A 109 -8.63 6.76 -20.66
CA THR A 109 -7.48 6.43 -21.53
C THR A 109 -6.17 6.80 -20.87
N ASN A 110 -6.06 8.01 -20.30
CA ASN A 110 -4.88 8.44 -19.54
C ASN A 110 -4.62 7.50 -18.38
N TRP A 111 -5.66 7.13 -17.63
CA TRP A 111 -5.55 6.15 -16.55
C TRP A 111 -5.02 4.82 -17.05
N THR A 112 -5.55 4.36 -18.19
CA THR A 112 -5.22 3.06 -18.81
C THR A 112 -3.83 3.01 -19.44
N ILE A 113 -3.29 4.13 -19.91
CA ILE A 113 -1.98 4.17 -20.58
C ILE A 113 -0.88 4.63 -19.61
N ASP A 114 -1.13 5.73 -18.89
CA ASP A 114 -0.12 6.43 -18.09
C ASP A 114 -0.24 6.17 -16.58
N GLY A 115 -1.30 5.50 -16.12
CA GLY A 115 -1.52 5.23 -14.69
C GLY A 115 -1.94 6.46 -13.87
N ARG A 116 -2.37 7.55 -14.53
CA ARG A 116 -2.87 8.78 -13.90
C ARG A 116 -4.08 9.33 -14.66
N LEU A 117 -4.95 10.06 -13.96
CA LEU A 117 -6.18 10.60 -14.54
C LEU A 117 -5.91 11.81 -15.44
N ASN A 118 -4.98 12.67 -15.05
CA ASN A 118 -4.65 13.90 -15.76
C ASN A 118 -3.75 13.65 -16.98
N GLY A 119 -3.84 14.56 -17.96
CA GLY A 119 -3.08 14.48 -19.20
C GLY A 119 -1.63 14.94 -19.06
N PRO A 120 -0.82 14.81 -20.14
CA PRO A 120 0.58 15.23 -20.15
C PRO A 120 0.77 16.75 -20.05
N GLY A 121 -0.30 17.54 -20.22
CA GLY A 121 -0.28 18.99 -20.07
C GLY A 121 -0.13 19.47 -18.63
N SER A 122 -0.53 18.63 -17.67
CA SER A 122 -0.49 18.93 -16.23
C SER A 122 0.63 18.15 -15.54
N PRO A 123 1.63 18.81 -14.94
CA PRO A 123 2.77 18.10 -14.37
C PRO A 123 2.40 17.38 -13.06
N GLY A 124 3.11 16.29 -12.76
CA GLY A 124 2.82 15.40 -11.63
C GLY A 124 1.72 14.38 -11.95
N ALA A 125 0.93 14.01 -10.95
CA ALA A 125 -0.15 13.04 -11.12
C ALA A 125 -1.42 13.42 -10.36
N LEU A 126 -2.55 12.96 -10.89
CA LEU A 126 -3.85 12.90 -10.25
C LEU A 126 -4.27 11.42 -10.22
N LEU A 127 -4.36 10.84 -9.02
CA LEU A 127 -4.68 9.43 -8.83
C LEU A 127 -6.05 9.26 -8.17
N PRO A 128 -6.78 8.18 -8.45
CA PRO A 128 -7.94 7.80 -7.66
C PRO A 128 -7.53 7.48 -6.22
N ARG A 129 -8.34 7.90 -5.24
CA ARG A 129 -8.18 7.53 -3.84
C ARG A 129 -8.63 6.09 -3.61
N CYS A 130 -7.77 5.32 -2.95
CA CYS A 130 -8.03 3.94 -2.51
C CYS A 130 -7.91 3.75 -0.99
N ALA A 131 -7.50 4.80 -0.28
CA ALA A 131 -7.42 4.82 1.17
C ALA A 131 -7.71 6.22 1.73
N PHE A 132 -8.29 6.26 2.92
CA PHE A 132 -8.53 7.49 3.66
C PHE A 132 -8.33 7.26 5.16
N PRO A 133 -7.74 8.21 5.90
CA PRO A 133 -7.46 8.03 7.33
C PRO A 133 -8.71 7.58 8.10
N GLY A 134 -8.58 6.55 8.95
CA GLY A 134 -9.70 6.00 9.75
C GLY A 134 -10.10 6.86 10.96
N ARG A 135 -9.83 8.17 10.95
CA ARG A 135 -10.05 9.06 12.09
C ARG A 135 -11.10 10.12 11.77
N PRO A 136 -12.18 10.26 12.57
CA PRO A 136 -13.09 11.41 12.49
C PRO A 136 -12.41 12.78 12.56
N ARG A 137 -13.08 13.71 11.88
CA ARG A 137 -12.65 15.01 11.35
C ARG A 137 -12.38 16.04 12.45
N GLY A 138 -11.09 16.28 12.72
CA GLY A 138 -10.64 17.61 13.11
C GLY A 138 -10.72 18.58 11.93
N LEU A 139 -9.86 19.59 11.91
CA LEU A 139 -9.64 20.36 10.68
C LEU A 139 -9.13 19.41 9.59
N ARG A 140 -9.89 19.30 8.50
CA ARG A 140 -9.49 18.51 7.33
C ARG A 140 -8.41 19.25 6.57
N SER A 141 -7.37 18.53 6.20
CA SER A 141 -6.45 18.94 5.15
C SER A 141 -7.17 19.02 3.80
N LYS A 142 -6.61 19.79 2.88
CA LYS A 142 -7.14 19.99 1.54
C LYS A 142 -7.44 18.69 0.79
N ALA A 143 -6.54 17.71 0.86
CA ALA A 143 -6.72 16.44 0.19
C ALA A 143 -7.92 15.64 0.72
N GLU A 144 -8.29 15.80 2.00
CA GLU A 144 -9.37 15.04 2.64
C GLU A 144 -10.78 15.45 2.21
N PHE A 145 -10.91 16.50 1.37
CA PHE A 145 -12.17 16.92 0.77
C PHE A 145 -12.50 16.23 -0.56
N PHE A 146 -11.55 15.52 -1.15
CA PHE A 146 -11.68 14.98 -2.51
C PHE A 146 -11.36 13.48 -2.56
N GLY A 147 -12.05 12.77 -3.45
CA GLY A 147 -11.85 11.36 -3.76
C GLY A 147 -10.74 11.07 -4.76
N VAL A 148 -10.00 12.11 -5.17
CA VAL A 148 -8.73 12.00 -5.91
C VAL A 148 -7.56 12.54 -5.09
N HIS A 149 -6.35 12.10 -5.45
CA HIS A 149 -5.08 12.55 -4.88
C HIS A 149 -4.29 13.34 -5.91
N ARG A 150 -4.04 14.61 -5.62
CA ARG A 150 -3.08 15.42 -6.35
C ARG A 150 -1.67 15.19 -5.79
N ILE A 151 -0.76 14.71 -6.63
CA ILE A 151 0.65 14.47 -6.32
C ILE A 151 1.52 15.48 -7.08
N PRO A 152 2.19 16.43 -6.39
CA PRO A 152 3.06 17.40 -7.03
C PRO A 152 4.21 16.77 -7.83
N PRO A 153 4.75 17.44 -8.85
CA PRO A 153 5.77 16.86 -9.74
C PRO A 153 7.01 16.35 -9.00
N ALA A 154 7.52 17.12 -8.04
CA ALA A 154 8.71 16.75 -7.28
C ALA A 154 8.52 15.53 -6.35
N GLU A 155 7.28 15.22 -5.98
CA GLU A 155 6.96 13.99 -5.25
C GLU A 155 6.80 12.82 -6.21
N TRP A 156 6.11 13.05 -7.33
CA TRP A 156 5.90 12.06 -8.38
C TRP A 156 7.21 11.50 -8.94
N GLU A 157 8.25 12.32 -9.07
CA GLU A 157 9.59 11.89 -9.51
C GLU A 157 10.26 10.85 -8.59
N LYS A 158 9.81 10.73 -7.33
CA LYS A 158 10.32 9.73 -6.37
C LYS A 158 9.46 8.47 -6.28
N ILE A 159 8.34 8.46 -6.99
CA ILE A 159 7.36 7.39 -7.00
C ILE A 159 7.48 6.65 -8.32
N ASP A 160 7.74 5.36 -8.23
CA ASP A 160 7.66 4.47 -9.39
C ASP A 160 6.31 3.74 -9.32
N HIS A 161 5.35 4.27 -10.08
CA HIS A 161 3.97 3.83 -10.10
C HIS A 161 3.72 2.87 -11.26
N ILE A 162 3.16 1.72 -10.92
CA ILE A 162 2.84 0.66 -11.86
C ILE A 162 1.36 0.33 -11.73
N ARG A 163 0.67 0.18 -12.86
CA ARG A 163 -0.68 -0.39 -12.89
C ARG A 163 -0.63 -1.79 -13.47
N LEU A 164 -1.25 -2.74 -12.77
CA LEU A 164 -1.44 -4.08 -13.31
C LEU A 164 -2.42 -4.02 -14.50
N PRO A 165 -2.07 -4.59 -15.66
CA PRO A 165 -3.01 -4.70 -16.77
C PRO A 165 -4.24 -5.51 -16.36
N ALA A 166 -5.43 -5.08 -16.79
CA ALA A 166 -6.70 -5.74 -16.42
C ALA A 166 -6.71 -7.24 -16.75
N VAL A 167 -6.03 -7.65 -17.82
CA VAL A 167 -5.90 -9.07 -18.20
C VAL A 167 -5.12 -9.92 -17.20
N ASN A 168 -4.24 -9.29 -16.42
CA ASN A 168 -3.40 -9.94 -15.40
C ASN A 168 -3.98 -9.78 -13.99
N ASP A 169 -5.03 -8.98 -13.83
CA ASP A 169 -5.62 -8.65 -12.54
C ASP A 169 -6.52 -9.80 -12.01
N PRO A 170 -6.35 -10.25 -10.76
CA PRO A 170 -7.22 -11.28 -10.15
C PRO A 170 -8.69 -10.89 -9.97
N HIS A 171 -9.05 -9.61 -10.03
CA HIS A 171 -10.40 -9.09 -9.75
C HIS A 171 -10.94 -9.46 -8.36
N PHE A 172 -10.28 -8.97 -7.30
CA PHE A 172 -10.80 -9.03 -5.94
C PHE A 172 -12.10 -8.22 -5.81
N ALA A 173 -13.19 -8.88 -5.44
CA ALA A 173 -14.48 -8.23 -5.23
C ALA A 173 -14.45 -7.36 -3.96
N ARG A 174 -14.80 -6.07 -4.09
CA ARG A 174 -14.72 -5.08 -3.01
C ARG A 174 -15.51 -5.46 -1.75
N GLU A 175 -16.61 -6.16 -1.93
CA GLU A 175 -17.58 -6.54 -0.90
C GLU A 175 -17.15 -7.81 -0.15
N ARG A 176 -16.08 -8.47 -0.60
CA ARG A 176 -15.60 -9.72 -0.01
C ARG A 176 -14.22 -9.51 0.62
N PRO A 177 -14.01 -10.00 1.85
CA PRO A 177 -12.67 -10.01 2.42
C PRO A 177 -11.76 -10.92 1.60
N VAL A 178 -10.50 -10.52 1.48
CA VAL A 178 -9.41 -11.29 0.86
C VAL A 178 -8.60 -11.94 1.97
N THR A 179 -8.42 -13.26 1.88
CA THR A 179 -7.65 -14.05 2.84
C THR A 179 -6.14 -13.90 2.61
N VAL A 180 -5.41 -13.75 3.71
CA VAL A 180 -3.97 -13.51 3.74
C VAL A 180 -3.27 -14.65 4.44
N GLY A 181 -2.40 -15.35 3.73
CA GLY A 181 -1.50 -16.35 4.30
C GLY A 181 -0.14 -15.74 4.64
N CYS A 182 0.37 -15.97 5.85
CA CYS A 182 1.75 -15.61 6.18
C CYS A 182 2.53 -16.88 6.51
N ALA A 183 3.67 -17.09 5.86
CA ALA A 183 4.48 -18.29 6.05
C ALA A 183 5.87 -17.91 6.60
N PRO A 184 6.31 -18.43 7.76
CA PRO A 184 7.55 -17.99 8.39
C PRO A 184 8.82 -18.35 7.61
N MET A 185 8.80 -19.44 6.83
CA MET A 185 9.90 -19.98 6.02
C MET A 185 11.18 -20.36 6.80
N LEU A 186 11.81 -19.40 7.48
CA LEU A 186 12.99 -19.55 8.33
C LEU A 186 12.55 -19.96 9.73
N GLU A 187 12.95 -21.17 10.12
CA GLU A 187 12.52 -21.84 11.33
C GLU A 187 13.53 -21.69 12.48
N SER A 188 14.82 -21.78 12.17
CA SER A 188 15.93 -21.62 13.12
C SER A 188 17.08 -20.82 12.53
N PHE A 189 18.15 -20.59 13.30
CA PHE A 189 19.38 -20.02 12.77
C PHE A 189 20.12 -20.93 11.77
N ASP A 190 19.75 -22.22 11.67
CA ASP A 190 20.31 -23.10 10.63
C ASP A 190 19.78 -22.74 9.23
N ASP A 191 18.71 -21.95 9.16
CA ASP A 191 18.15 -21.43 7.91
C ASP A 191 18.71 -20.04 7.55
N VAL A 192 19.57 -19.45 8.39
CA VAL A 192 20.04 -18.05 8.23
C VAL A 192 21.56 -17.96 8.35
N GLU A 193 22.19 -17.43 7.30
CA GLU A 193 23.58 -16.99 7.35
C GLU A 193 23.67 -15.63 8.03
N ILE A 194 24.41 -15.56 9.13
CA ILE A 194 24.60 -14.33 9.92
C ILE A 194 26.10 -14.03 9.98
N GLU A 195 26.49 -12.90 9.39
CA GLU A 195 27.89 -12.45 9.36
C GLU A 195 28.02 -11.14 10.13
N PHE A 196 29.05 -11.03 10.97
CA PHE A 196 29.46 -9.78 11.59
C PHE A 196 30.89 -9.45 11.18
N GLU A 197 31.13 -8.22 10.75
CA GLU A 197 32.47 -7.77 10.36
C GLU A 197 32.70 -6.29 10.67
N ARG A 198 33.95 -5.84 10.53
CA ARG A 198 34.31 -4.42 10.65
C ARG A 198 34.47 -3.83 9.26
N ARG A 199 33.65 -2.82 8.93
CA ARG A 199 33.76 -2.04 7.68
C ARG A 199 33.65 -0.55 7.96
N HIS A 200 34.45 0.25 7.26
CA HIS A 200 34.46 1.71 7.40
C HIS A 200 34.54 2.22 8.85
N GLY A 201 35.26 1.51 9.73
CA GLY A 201 35.38 1.85 11.16
C GLY A 201 34.17 1.50 12.03
N MET A 202 33.14 0.86 11.46
CA MET A 202 31.90 0.46 12.12
C MET A 202 31.79 -1.08 12.15
N THR A 203 30.99 -1.60 13.08
CA THR A 203 30.62 -3.01 13.06
C THR A 203 29.36 -3.11 12.23
N VAL A 204 29.37 -4.00 11.26
CA VAL A 204 28.23 -4.22 10.37
C VAL A 204 27.83 -5.68 10.38
N TYR A 205 26.57 -5.96 10.06
CA TYR A 205 26.07 -7.31 9.94
C TYR A 205 25.35 -7.54 8.60
N ARG A 206 25.37 -8.79 8.14
CA ARG A 206 24.60 -9.26 6.98
C ARG A 206 23.75 -10.45 7.37
N LEU A 207 22.58 -10.53 6.75
CA LEU A 207 21.65 -11.65 6.87
C LEU A 207 21.36 -12.19 5.47
N ARG A 208 21.41 -13.50 5.28
CA ARG A 208 20.99 -14.18 4.05
C ARG A 208 20.29 -15.49 4.41
N PRO A 209 19.33 -15.98 3.62
CA PRO A 209 18.84 -17.35 3.84
C PRO A 209 19.94 -18.34 3.45
N VAL A 210 20.03 -19.45 4.19
CA VAL A 210 20.90 -20.57 3.81
C VAL A 210 20.29 -21.27 2.59
N ASP A 211 20.99 -21.25 1.46
CA ASP A 211 20.54 -21.91 0.24
C ASP A 211 20.72 -23.43 0.29
N SER A 212 19.83 -24.08 1.05
CA SER A 212 19.80 -25.52 1.27
C SER A 212 18.64 -26.19 0.52
N ALA A 213 18.83 -27.47 0.18
CA ALA A 213 17.76 -28.30 -0.38
C ALA A 213 16.53 -28.39 0.54
N ALA A 214 16.73 -28.32 1.86
CA ALA A 214 15.65 -28.32 2.83
C ALA A 214 14.77 -27.06 2.70
N LEU A 215 15.40 -25.87 2.64
CA LEU A 215 14.66 -24.61 2.52
C LEU A 215 13.96 -24.50 1.16
N ARG A 216 14.60 -24.95 0.07
CA ARG A 216 13.95 -25.06 -1.25
C ARG A 216 12.75 -26.01 -1.23
N GLY A 217 12.86 -27.17 -0.57
CA GLY A 217 11.73 -28.09 -0.39
C GLY A 217 10.56 -27.51 0.42
N ARG A 218 10.83 -26.58 1.34
CA ARG A 218 9.77 -25.88 2.10
C ARG A 218 8.95 -24.95 1.20
N ILE A 219 9.54 -24.31 0.19
CA ILE A 219 8.83 -23.39 -0.74
C ILE A 219 7.60 -24.08 -1.35
N LYS A 220 7.79 -25.26 -1.95
CA LYS A 220 6.70 -26.06 -2.53
C LYS A 220 5.61 -26.40 -1.50
N THR A 221 6.03 -26.76 -0.30
CA THR A 221 5.12 -27.12 0.80
C THR A 221 4.31 -25.92 1.27
N ILE A 222 4.94 -24.74 1.36
CA ILE A 222 4.30 -23.48 1.73
C ILE A 222 3.22 -23.13 0.70
N ILE A 223 3.54 -23.12 -0.60
CA ILE A 223 2.57 -22.80 -1.66
C ILE A 223 1.36 -23.73 -1.60
N ARG A 224 1.58 -25.03 -1.45
CA ARG A 224 0.51 -26.02 -1.30
C ARG A 224 -0.38 -25.71 -0.09
N ARG A 225 0.21 -25.42 1.08
CA ARG A 225 -0.56 -25.11 2.30
C ARG A 225 -1.30 -23.76 2.19
N LEU A 226 -0.75 -22.80 1.47
CA LEU A 226 -1.43 -21.53 1.18
C LEU A 226 -2.70 -21.78 0.35
N ASP A 227 -2.62 -22.61 -0.70
CA ASP A 227 -3.80 -23.02 -1.46
C ASP A 227 -4.82 -23.77 -0.60
N GLU A 228 -4.38 -24.79 0.14
CA GLU A 228 -5.26 -25.62 0.99
C GLU A 228 -5.96 -24.82 2.10
N SER A 229 -5.32 -23.75 2.59
CA SER A 229 -5.91 -22.83 3.57
C SER A 229 -6.83 -21.78 2.95
N GLY A 230 -6.92 -21.73 1.62
CA GLY A 230 -7.72 -20.77 0.91
C GLY A 230 -7.12 -19.37 0.86
N ALA A 231 -5.81 -19.22 1.07
CA ALA A 231 -5.13 -17.92 0.99
C ALA A 231 -5.16 -17.40 -0.45
N GLN A 232 -5.50 -16.12 -0.61
CA GLN A 232 -5.51 -15.45 -1.91
C GLN A 232 -4.26 -14.61 -2.14
N ILE A 233 -3.67 -14.11 -1.06
CA ILE A 233 -2.41 -13.37 -1.04
C ILE A 233 -1.51 -14.02 0.01
N ALA A 234 -0.21 -14.07 -0.26
CA ALA A 234 0.77 -14.50 0.73
C ALA A 234 1.87 -13.48 0.99
N VAL A 235 2.36 -13.45 2.24
CA VAL A 235 3.50 -12.63 2.66
C VAL A 235 4.50 -13.47 3.45
N MET A 236 5.72 -13.51 2.95
CA MET A 236 6.88 -14.18 3.55
C MET A 236 7.79 -13.14 4.23
N PRO A 237 8.64 -13.53 5.18
CA PRO A 237 9.39 -12.57 5.99
C PRO A 237 10.65 -12.03 5.32
N GLU A 238 11.28 -11.07 5.98
CA GLU A 238 12.60 -10.57 5.59
C GLU A 238 13.66 -11.68 5.77
N VAL A 239 14.74 -11.60 4.98
CA VAL A 239 15.81 -12.61 4.88
C VAL A 239 15.35 -13.92 4.23
N ALA A 240 14.13 -14.03 3.72
CA ALA A 240 13.64 -15.25 3.09
C ALA A 240 14.05 -15.42 1.61
N LEU A 241 14.81 -14.48 1.05
CA LEU A 241 15.11 -14.45 -0.38
C LEU A 241 16.61 -14.36 -0.71
N SER A 242 17.01 -15.09 -1.74
CA SER A 242 18.28 -15.00 -2.46
C SER A 242 17.97 -15.08 -3.96
N GLU A 243 18.94 -14.78 -4.84
CA GLU A 243 18.74 -14.89 -6.29
C GLU A 243 18.29 -16.32 -6.70
N THR A 244 18.91 -17.33 -6.10
CA THR A 244 18.56 -18.74 -6.35
C THR A 244 17.18 -19.12 -5.79
N MET A 245 16.80 -18.59 -4.63
CA MET A 245 15.47 -18.82 -4.07
C MET A 245 14.37 -18.08 -4.83
N LEU A 246 14.66 -16.90 -5.36
CA LEU A 246 13.71 -16.15 -6.20
C LEU A 246 13.32 -16.98 -7.42
N GLU A 247 14.30 -17.54 -8.13
CA GLU A 247 14.03 -18.40 -9.28
C GLU A 247 13.27 -19.68 -8.87
N GLN A 248 13.62 -20.30 -7.75
CA GLN A 248 12.88 -21.45 -7.21
C GLN A 248 11.43 -21.11 -6.86
N TRP A 249 11.18 -19.93 -6.26
CA TRP A 249 9.84 -19.44 -5.97
C TRP A 249 9.03 -19.25 -7.24
N LYS A 250 9.61 -18.65 -8.28
CA LYS A 250 8.95 -18.41 -9.57
C LYS A 250 8.61 -19.73 -10.26
N GLU A 251 9.54 -20.69 -10.27
CA GLU A 251 9.33 -22.04 -10.82
C GLU A 251 8.20 -22.76 -10.09
N GLU A 252 8.26 -22.89 -8.77
CA GLU A 252 7.23 -23.62 -8.00
C GLU A 252 5.88 -22.90 -8.00
N ALA A 253 5.87 -21.56 -8.00
CA ALA A 253 4.66 -20.77 -8.11
C ALA A 253 3.92 -21.06 -9.42
N PHE A 254 4.66 -21.05 -10.54
CA PHE A 254 4.14 -21.34 -11.86
C PHE A 254 3.72 -22.81 -12.02
N ASP A 255 4.56 -23.75 -11.61
CA ASP A 255 4.31 -25.19 -11.75
C ASP A 255 3.08 -25.66 -10.96
N THR A 256 2.81 -25.01 -9.83
CA THR A 256 1.66 -25.33 -8.98
C THR A 256 0.43 -24.46 -9.26
N ALA A 257 0.52 -23.48 -10.17
CA ALA A 257 -0.60 -22.64 -10.56
C ALA A 257 -1.66 -23.48 -11.30
N GLY A 258 -2.60 -24.05 -10.54
CA GLY A 258 -3.73 -24.76 -11.11
C GLY A 258 -4.72 -23.81 -11.80
N ARG A 259 -5.42 -24.31 -12.82
CA ARG A 259 -6.48 -23.54 -13.51
C ARG A 259 -7.79 -23.44 -12.71
N ASP A 260 -7.95 -24.30 -11.71
CA ASP A 260 -9.12 -24.30 -10.82
C ASP A 260 -8.94 -23.28 -9.70
N ARG A 261 -9.56 -22.11 -9.85
CA ARG A 261 -9.48 -21.00 -8.90
C ARG A 261 -10.08 -21.32 -7.54
N GLU A 262 -11.04 -22.25 -7.45
CA GLU A 262 -11.63 -22.63 -6.16
C GLU A 262 -10.65 -23.49 -5.35
N ARG A 263 -9.80 -24.27 -6.04
CA ARG A 263 -8.76 -25.10 -5.41
C ARG A 263 -7.41 -24.41 -5.27
N HIS A 264 -7.13 -23.43 -6.13
CA HIS A 264 -5.86 -22.69 -6.16
C HIS A 264 -6.12 -21.18 -6.12
N PRO A 265 -6.67 -20.66 -5.01
CA PRO A 265 -7.08 -19.25 -4.91
C PRO A 265 -5.90 -18.27 -4.79
N LEU A 266 -4.70 -18.77 -4.48
CA LEU A 266 -3.51 -17.95 -4.27
C LEU A 266 -3.03 -17.31 -5.57
N ARG A 267 -2.96 -15.98 -5.59
CA ARG A 267 -2.55 -15.17 -6.76
C ARG A 267 -1.27 -14.37 -6.50
N PHE A 268 -1.27 -13.53 -5.47
CA PHE A 268 -0.15 -12.64 -5.19
C PHE A 268 0.76 -13.23 -4.11
N LEU A 269 2.06 -13.27 -4.40
CA LEU A 269 3.06 -13.84 -3.51
C LEU A 269 4.15 -12.81 -3.21
N MET A 270 4.13 -12.22 -2.01
CA MET A 270 5.26 -11.43 -1.53
C MET A 270 6.30 -12.39 -0.94
N LEU A 271 7.38 -12.63 -1.68
CA LEU A 271 8.33 -13.73 -1.47
C LEU A 271 9.28 -13.56 -0.29
N GLY A 272 9.16 -12.46 0.43
CA GLY A 272 10.11 -12.06 1.46
C GLY A 272 11.09 -11.05 0.92
N THR A 273 12.24 -10.94 1.57
CA THR A 273 13.31 -10.03 1.14
C THR A 273 14.68 -10.65 1.30
N GLY A 274 15.68 -10.08 0.65
CA GLY A 274 17.07 -10.43 0.88
C GLY A 274 18.05 -9.72 -0.06
N PRO A 275 19.33 -10.10 -0.06
CA PRO A 275 20.38 -9.42 -0.79
C PRO A 275 20.34 -9.73 -2.29
N LEU A 276 19.53 -9.01 -3.05
CA LEU A 276 19.37 -9.19 -4.50
C LEU A 276 20.02 -8.03 -5.27
N GLY A 277 20.66 -8.28 -6.42
CA GLY A 277 21.15 -7.20 -7.30
C GLY A 277 22.66 -6.92 -7.29
N GLY A 278 23.49 -7.86 -6.82
CA GLY A 278 24.94 -7.93 -7.13
C GLY A 278 25.88 -6.80 -6.64
N GLY A 279 25.38 -5.74 -6.00
CA GLY A 279 26.18 -4.65 -5.43
C GLY A 279 26.88 -4.96 -4.10
N ASP A 280 27.77 -4.08 -3.64
CA ASP A 280 28.39 -4.14 -2.29
C ASP A 280 28.36 -2.75 -1.61
N PRO A 281 27.51 -2.54 -0.58
CA PRO A 281 26.52 -3.50 -0.07
C PRO A 281 25.43 -3.83 -1.10
N PRO A 282 24.88 -5.05 -1.11
CA PRO A 282 23.69 -5.36 -1.89
C PRO A 282 22.46 -4.69 -1.24
N PRO A 283 21.40 -4.33 -1.99
CA PRO A 283 20.17 -3.89 -1.38
C PRO A 283 19.44 -5.08 -0.73
N ASN A 284 18.71 -4.81 0.35
CA ASN A 284 17.74 -5.76 0.90
C ASN A 284 16.42 -5.54 0.16
N ARG A 285 16.09 -6.44 -0.76
CA ARG A 285 15.05 -6.26 -1.78
C ARG A 285 13.88 -7.20 -1.56
N ALA A 286 12.68 -6.66 -1.50
CA ALA A 286 11.42 -7.39 -1.54
C ALA A 286 10.95 -7.63 -2.98
N VAL A 287 10.28 -8.76 -3.21
CA VAL A 287 9.68 -9.09 -4.52
C VAL A 287 8.28 -9.65 -4.33
N LEU A 288 7.30 -8.99 -4.94
CA LEU A 288 5.94 -9.46 -5.13
C LEU A 288 5.82 -10.05 -6.55
N ILE A 289 5.36 -11.29 -6.67
CA ILE A 289 5.11 -11.91 -7.97
C ILE A 289 3.62 -12.21 -8.18
N ASP A 290 3.24 -12.26 -9.44
CA ASP A 290 2.04 -12.96 -9.88
C ASP A 290 2.36 -14.45 -10.00
N ARG A 291 1.66 -15.28 -9.24
CA ARG A 291 1.84 -16.72 -9.26
C ARG A 291 1.66 -17.34 -10.65
N TRP A 292 0.66 -16.92 -11.44
CA TRP A 292 0.36 -17.65 -12.69
C TRP A 292 1.29 -17.30 -13.84
N THR A 293 1.87 -16.11 -13.83
CA THR A 293 2.78 -15.66 -14.88
C THR A 293 4.24 -15.79 -14.43
N GLY A 294 4.50 -15.85 -13.12
CA GLY A 294 5.84 -15.74 -12.55
C GLY A 294 6.43 -14.33 -12.67
N GLU A 295 5.66 -13.36 -13.16
CA GLU A 295 6.12 -11.98 -13.34
C GLU A 295 6.31 -11.29 -12.00
N GLU A 296 7.40 -10.53 -11.90
CA GLU A 296 7.66 -9.64 -10.78
C GLU A 296 6.80 -8.39 -10.94
N LEU A 297 5.80 -8.22 -10.08
CA LEU A 297 4.84 -7.12 -10.16
C LEU A 297 5.31 -5.88 -9.42
N LEU A 298 5.98 -6.08 -8.28
CA LEU A 298 6.45 -5.01 -7.41
C LEU A 298 7.75 -5.45 -6.74
N VAL A 299 8.78 -4.63 -6.88
CA VAL A 299 10.11 -4.86 -6.30
C VAL A 299 10.42 -3.66 -5.42
N GLN A 300 10.84 -3.82 -4.16
CA GLN A 300 11.12 -2.68 -3.29
C GLN A 300 12.43 -2.89 -2.55
N ASP A 301 13.35 -1.93 -2.65
CA ASP A 301 14.57 -1.90 -1.85
C ASP A 301 14.27 -1.29 -0.48
N LYS A 302 14.84 -1.89 0.57
CA LYS A 302 14.72 -1.43 1.95
C LYS A 302 15.22 0.00 2.06
N LEU A 303 14.40 0.88 2.62
CA LEU A 303 14.66 2.32 2.63
C LEU A 303 15.54 2.72 3.82
N SER A 304 15.39 2.02 4.94
CA SER A 304 16.08 2.28 6.20
C SER A 304 16.74 1.02 6.76
N GLY A 305 18.06 1.06 6.91
CA GLY A 305 18.79 0.00 7.60
C GLY A 305 18.46 -0.07 9.09
N PHE A 306 18.53 -1.28 9.65
CA PHE A 306 18.33 -1.53 11.08
C PHE A 306 19.66 -1.60 11.85
N THR A 307 19.74 -0.90 12.98
CA THR A 307 20.91 -0.95 13.87
C THR A 307 20.60 -1.82 15.09
N LEU A 308 21.36 -2.89 15.24
CA LEU A 308 21.32 -3.77 16.41
C LEU A 308 22.13 -3.15 17.56
N ASP A 309 21.51 -2.98 18.72
CA ASP A 309 22.23 -2.69 19.96
C ASP A 309 22.67 -3.97 20.70
N ALA A 310 23.56 -3.81 21.68
CA ALA A 310 24.07 -4.94 22.45
C ALA A 310 22.98 -5.68 23.26
N ALA A 311 21.89 -5.02 23.66
CA ALA A 311 20.80 -5.67 24.37
C ALA A 311 19.97 -6.55 23.42
N GLN A 312 19.68 -6.05 22.21
CA GLN A 312 19.00 -6.78 21.15
C GLN A 312 19.84 -7.96 20.68
N MET A 313 21.13 -7.78 20.40
CA MET A 313 22.02 -8.89 20.00
C MET A 313 22.06 -10.02 21.04
N ARG A 314 22.08 -9.66 22.34
CA ARG A 314 22.02 -10.63 23.44
C ARG A 314 20.66 -11.31 23.56
N LEU A 315 19.57 -10.53 23.52
CA LEU A 315 18.21 -11.06 23.60
C LEU A 315 17.95 -12.03 22.46
N TRP A 316 18.28 -11.64 21.24
CA TRP A 316 18.07 -12.44 20.02
C TRP A 316 19.04 -13.62 19.92
N ARG A 317 20.09 -13.66 20.75
CA ARG A 317 21.11 -14.71 20.79
C ARG A 317 21.75 -14.95 19.42
N LEU A 318 22.02 -13.86 18.71
CA LEU A 318 22.58 -13.89 17.36
C LEU A 318 23.96 -14.59 17.37
N PRO A 319 24.14 -15.67 16.59
CA PRO A 319 25.44 -16.34 16.44
C PRO A 319 26.53 -15.37 15.98
N GLY A 320 27.69 -15.41 16.61
CA GLY A 320 28.83 -14.57 16.24
C GLY A 320 28.70 -13.07 16.58
N ALA A 321 27.61 -12.64 17.21
CA ALA A 321 27.41 -11.24 17.52
C ALA A 321 28.41 -10.70 18.55
N PRO A 322 28.86 -9.44 18.41
CA PRO A 322 29.71 -8.79 19.40
C PRO A 322 28.95 -8.62 20.73
N ARG A 323 29.68 -8.73 21.85
CA ARG A 323 29.09 -8.63 23.20
C ARG A 323 28.65 -7.20 23.58
N THR A 324 29.25 -6.19 22.94
CA THR A 324 29.06 -4.76 23.24
C THR A 324 29.03 -3.94 21.95
N GLY A 325 28.57 -2.68 22.06
CA GLY A 325 28.47 -1.75 20.94
C GLY A 325 27.19 -1.94 20.13
N THR A 326 27.22 -1.43 18.90
CA THR A 326 26.14 -1.56 17.91
C THR A 326 26.66 -2.27 16.67
N ALA A 327 25.76 -2.86 15.90
CA ALA A 327 26.03 -3.38 14.57
C ALA A 327 25.01 -2.81 13.57
N GLU A 328 25.49 -2.21 12.48
CA GLU A 328 24.63 -1.64 11.43
C GLU A 328 24.36 -2.64 10.33
N GLU A 329 23.15 -2.66 9.78
CA GLU A 329 22.81 -3.50 8.64
C GLU A 329 23.64 -3.08 7.42
N TYR A 330 24.36 -4.04 6.84
CA TYR A 330 25.16 -3.78 5.65
C TYR A 330 24.34 -3.99 4.37
N ALA A 331 23.45 -3.05 4.10
CA ALA A 331 22.59 -3.03 2.92
C ALA A 331 22.62 -1.65 2.23
N ALA A 332 22.49 -1.63 0.90
CA ALA A 332 22.30 -0.38 0.17
C ALA A 332 20.87 0.15 0.41
N PRO A 333 20.68 1.41 0.82
CA PRO A 333 19.36 1.97 1.02
C PRO A 333 18.68 2.24 -0.33
N GLY A 334 17.39 1.93 -0.40
CA GLY A 334 16.52 2.34 -1.50
C GLY A 334 16.29 3.86 -1.50
N SER A 335 15.96 4.41 -2.67
CA SER A 335 15.75 5.85 -2.88
C SER A 335 14.36 6.20 -3.42
N THR A 336 13.54 5.21 -3.73
CA THR A 336 12.22 5.39 -4.38
C THR A 336 11.18 4.53 -3.68
N ILE A 337 9.94 5.02 -3.68
CA ILE A 337 8.76 4.24 -3.29
C ILE A 337 8.14 3.67 -4.56
N ARG A 338 7.98 2.35 -4.60
CA ARG A 338 7.27 1.67 -5.67
C ARG A 338 5.86 1.32 -5.22
N VAL A 339 4.90 1.59 -6.09
CA VAL A 339 3.48 1.31 -5.82
C VAL A 339 2.86 0.55 -6.98
N LEU A 340 2.00 -0.42 -6.66
CA LEU A 340 1.27 -1.23 -7.62
C LEU A 340 -0.23 -1.04 -7.45
N ASP A 341 -0.90 -0.60 -8.50
CA ASP A 341 -2.37 -0.57 -8.58
C ASP A 341 -2.91 -1.89 -9.17
N SER A 342 -3.90 -2.47 -8.49
CA SER A 342 -4.63 -3.69 -8.89
C SER A 342 -6.05 -3.65 -8.30
N SER A 343 -6.92 -4.62 -8.60
CA SER A 343 -8.25 -4.74 -7.97
C SER A 343 -8.22 -4.86 -6.46
N LEU A 344 -7.08 -5.23 -5.86
CA LEU A 344 -6.92 -5.18 -4.40
C LEU A 344 -6.86 -3.74 -3.89
N GLY A 345 -6.43 -2.79 -4.71
CA GLY A 345 -6.10 -1.41 -4.36
C GLY A 345 -4.68 -1.07 -4.77
N ARG A 346 -4.13 -0.04 -4.12
CA ARG A 346 -2.73 0.39 -4.25
C ARG A 346 -1.86 -0.24 -3.19
N LEU A 347 -0.93 -1.09 -3.60
CA LEU A 347 0.01 -1.82 -2.75
C LEU A 347 1.35 -1.09 -2.69
N ALA A 348 2.00 -1.13 -1.53
CA ALA A 348 3.42 -0.84 -1.36
C ALA A 348 4.05 -1.83 -0.36
N VAL A 349 5.38 -1.89 -0.34
CA VAL A 349 6.15 -2.72 0.59
C VAL A 349 7.00 -1.83 1.49
N LEU A 350 7.05 -2.14 2.79
CA LEU A 350 7.98 -1.53 3.74
C LEU A 350 8.72 -2.64 4.46
N ILE A 351 10.05 -2.66 4.44
CA ILE A 351 10.83 -3.77 4.98
C ILE A 351 11.28 -3.46 6.42
N CYS A 352 10.79 -4.24 7.39
CA CYS A 352 11.14 -4.14 8.80
C CYS A 352 11.10 -2.71 9.37
N GLU A 353 12.26 -2.08 9.56
CA GLU A 353 12.40 -0.75 10.18
C GLU A 353 11.68 0.35 9.38
N ASP A 354 11.46 0.14 8.07
CA ASP A 354 10.75 1.06 7.19
C ASP A 354 9.36 1.43 7.70
N ILE A 355 8.61 0.47 8.27
CA ILE A 355 7.25 0.76 8.78
C ILE A 355 7.28 1.74 9.97
N SER A 356 8.39 1.76 10.72
CA SER A 356 8.59 2.55 11.94
C SER A 356 9.24 3.90 11.66
N ARG A 357 10.13 3.99 10.66
CA ARG A 357 10.83 5.23 10.27
C ARG A 357 10.08 5.99 9.19
N THR A 358 9.40 7.04 9.61
CA THR A 358 8.55 7.86 8.73
C THR A 358 9.27 9.01 8.03
N VAL A 359 10.52 9.31 8.42
CA VAL A 359 11.26 10.45 7.85
C VAL A 359 11.71 10.12 6.44
N GLY A 360 10.98 10.62 5.44
CA GLY A 360 11.39 10.62 4.04
C GLY A 360 10.41 10.01 3.04
N TRP A 361 9.40 9.25 3.50
CA TRP A 361 8.49 8.50 2.62
C TRP A 361 7.03 8.44 3.09
N GLU A 362 6.71 8.81 4.33
CA GLU A 362 5.30 8.84 4.78
C GLU A 362 4.48 9.83 3.95
N ARG A 363 5.08 10.97 3.56
CA ARG A 363 4.47 11.94 2.64
C ARG A 363 4.16 11.28 1.30
N GLU A 364 5.14 10.61 0.69
CA GLU A 364 4.99 9.94 -0.60
C GLU A 364 3.91 8.84 -0.55
N LEU A 365 3.85 8.03 0.51
CA LEU A 365 2.81 7.02 0.73
C LEU A 365 1.41 7.65 0.91
N GLN A 366 1.33 8.75 1.67
CA GLN A 366 0.08 9.49 1.89
C GLN A 366 -0.41 10.17 0.60
N SER A 367 0.49 10.80 -0.15
CA SER A 367 0.20 11.43 -1.43
C SER A 367 -0.29 10.40 -2.45
N CYS A 368 0.31 9.21 -2.48
CA CYS A 368 -0.18 8.09 -3.29
C CYS A 368 -1.50 7.50 -2.77
N GLY A 369 -1.91 7.76 -1.54
CA GLY A 369 -3.09 7.13 -0.95
C GLY A 369 -2.95 5.61 -0.85
N VAL A 370 -1.75 5.10 -0.49
CA VAL A 370 -1.50 3.65 -0.40
C VAL A 370 -2.52 2.98 0.53
N SER A 371 -3.13 1.91 0.01
CA SER A 371 -4.22 1.19 0.68
C SER A 371 -3.79 -0.12 1.32
N HIS A 372 -2.66 -0.66 0.89
CA HIS A 372 -2.12 -1.94 1.35
C HIS A 372 -0.62 -1.82 1.55
N LEU A 373 -0.15 -2.13 2.76
CA LEU A 373 1.26 -2.26 3.10
C LEU A 373 1.57 -3.73 3.40
N LEU A 374 2.53 -4.28 2.65
CA LEU A 374 3.11 -5.59 2.95
C LEU A 374 4.44 -5.36 3.66
N VAL A 375 4.60 -5.96 4.84
CA VAL A 375 5.68 -5.63 5.77
C VAL A 375 6.42 -6.90 6.19
N PRO A 376 7.33 -7.41 5.35
CA PRO A 376 8.23 -8.48 5.74
C PRO A 376 9.20 -7.99 6.82
N ILE A 377 9.34 -8.75 7.91
CA ILE A 377 10.25 -8.42 9.02
C ILE A 377 11.10 -9.62 9.41
N PHE A 378 12.29 -9.34 9.95
CA PHE A 378 13.13 -10.31 10.64
C PHE A 378 13.38 -9.79 12.05
N SER A 379 12.56 -10.25 13.00
CA SER A 379 12.60 -9.75 14.37
C SER A 379 12.28 -10.84 15.39
N LYS A 380 12.35 -10.49 16.67
CA LYS A 380 11.68 -11.24 17.74
C LYS A 380 10.21 -11.51 17.38
N PRO A 381 9.52 -12.45 18.05
CA PRO A 381 8.11 -12.72 17.77
C PRO A 381 7.27 -11.44 17.82
N ILE A 382 6.27 -11.39 16.94
CA ILE A 382 5.25 -10.36 16.99
C ILE A 382 4.49 -10.55 18.31
N MET A 383 4.27 -9.45 19.02
CA MET A 383 3.59 -9.45 20.31
C MET A 383 2.65 -8.25 20.38
N GLU A 384 1.56 -8.41 21.11
CA GLU A 384 0.63 -7.33 21.39
C GLU A 384 1.33 -6.15 22.09
N TYR A 385 0.89 -4.94 21.74
CA TYR A 385 1.35 -3.66 22.26
C TYR A 385 2.84 -3.37 22.04
N ARG A 386 3.53 -4.13 21.17
CA ARG A 386 4.92 -3.89 20.78
C ARG A 386 5.01 -3.12 19.47
N TRP A 387 6.24 -2.86 19.05
CA TRP A 387 6.55 -1.97 17.93
C TRP A 387 5.85 -2.37 16.64
N GLU A 388 5.67 -3.68 16.39
CA GLU A 388 5.00 -4.20 15.20
C GLU A 388 3.55 -3.72 15.13
N GLN A 389 2.81 -3.88 16.24
CA GLN A 389 1.44 -3.39 16.37
C GLN A 389 1.39 -1.87 16.33
N GLN A 390 2.22 -1.19 17.12
CA GLN A 390 2.19 0.28 17.21
C GLN A 390 2.48 0.95 15.85
N ALA A 391 3.43 0.41 15.09
CA ALA A 391 3.73 0.91 13.76
C ALA A 391 2.59 0.62 12.79
N ALA A 392 1.99 -0.58 12.83
CA ALA A 392 0.83 -0.92 12.02
C ALA A 392 -0.37 -0.01 12.32
N GLU A 393 -0.76 0.14 13.59
CA GLU A 393 -1.83 1.04 14.05
C GLU A 393 -1.61 2.49 13.62
N ARG A 394 -0.35 2.96 13.63
CA ARG A 394 -0.01 4.28 13.13
C ARG A 394 -0.34 4.39 11.64
N GLN A 395 0.09 3.45 10.80
CA GLN A 395 -0.20 3.49 9.36
C GLN A 395 -1.70 3.36 9.08
N VAL A 396 -2.42 2.49 9.79
CA VAL A 396 -3.89 2.41 9.71
C VAL A 396 -4.53 3.75 10.08
N GLY A 397 -4.04 4.39 11.13
CA GLY A 397 -4.54 5.68 11.59
C GLY A 397 -4.23 6.87 10.69
N SER A 398 -3.02 6.94 10.11
CA SER A 398 -2.55 8.07 9.30
C SER A 398 -2.88 7.94 7.82
N LEU A 399 -2.80 6.73 7.26
CA LEU A 399 -3.05 6.47 5.83
C LEU A 399 -4.41 5.84 5.58
N GLY A 400 -4.96 5.12 6.57
CA GLY A 400 -6.12 4.25 6.34
C GLY A 400 -5.78 2.99 5.54
N THR A 401 -4.52 2.57 5.58
CA THR A 401 -4.06 1.37 4.88
C THR A 401 -4.37 0.11 5.68
N TRP A 402 -4.57 -1.02 5.00
CA TRP A 402 -4.34 -2.34 5.58
C TRP A 402 -2.84 -2.59 5.67
N VAL A 403 -2.39 -3.23 6.75
CA VAL A 403 -0.99 -3.57 7.01
C VAL A 403 -0.90 -5.06 7.30
N THR A 404 -0.09 -5.78 6.52
CA THR A 404 0.24 -7.18 6.77
C THR A 404 1.70 -7.29 7.17
N VAL A 405 1.96 -7.67 8.41
CA VAL A 405 3.31 -7.92 8.93
C VAL A 405 3.55 -9.43 8.97
N ALA A 406 4.64 -9.89 8.36
CA ALA A 406 5.03 -11.30 8.34
C ALA A 406 6.46 -11.48 8.89
N ASN A 407 6.63 -12.40 9.83
CA ASN A 407 7.88 -12.66 10.52
C ASN A 407 8.29 -14.14 10.43
N SER A 408 9.59 -14.38 10.56
CA SER A 408 10.17 -15.71 10.70
C SER A 408 10.02 -16.27 12.12
N LEU A 409 10.35 -17.55 12.30
CA LEU A 409 10.43 -18.21 13.61
C LEU A 409 11.85 -18.18 14.21
N ALA A 410 12.87 -17.91 13.40
CA ALA A 410 14.28 -18.11 13.76
C ALA A 410 14.69 -17.42 15.08
N ILE A 411 14.41 -16.11 15.20
CA ILE A 411 14.70 -15.35 16.42
C ILE A 411 13.80 -15.80 17.57
N GLY A 412 12.51 -16.03 17.28
CA GLY A 412 11.53 -16.44 18.28
C GLY A 412 11.86 -17.74 18.98
N ARG A 413 12.39 -18.72 18.25
CA ARG A 413 12.82 -20.00 18.81
C ARG A 413 14.12 -19.92 19.60
N ALA A 414 14.97 -18.94 19.29
CA ALA A 414 16.18 -18.72 20.07
C ALA A 414 15.88 -18.11 21.45
N ILE A 415 14.83 -17.28 21.58
CA ILE A 415 14.48 -16.58 22.81
C ILE A 415 13.67 -17.49 23.76
N PRO A 416 14.16 -17.80 24.98
CA PRO A 416 13.40 -18.57 25.96
C PRO A 416 12.08 -17.91 26.34
N GLU A 417 11.06 -18.71 26.66
CA GLU A 417 9.73 -18.21 27.07
C GLU A 417 9.81 -17.32 28.32
N SER A 418 10.70 -17.63 29.25
CA SER A 418 10.93 -16.86 30.48
C SER A 418 11.46 -15.44 30.24
N GLU A 419 12.17 -15.21 29.13
CA GLU A 419 12.77 -13.90 28.82
C GLU A 419 11.83 -13.00 28.01
N LEU A 420 10.89 -13.61 27.28
CA LEU A 420 9.88 -12.90 26.51
C LEU A 420 8.52 -13.62 26.68
N PRO A 421 7.85 -13.39 27.83
CA PRO A 421 6.60 -14.06 28.18
C PRO A 421 5.42 -13.45 27.42
N GLY A 422 4.39 -14.26 27.20
CA GLY A 422 3.14 -13.89 26.55
C GLY A 422 2.98 -14.53 25.16
N PRO A 423 1.81 -14.33 24.52
CA PRO A 423 1.54 -14.86 23.20
C PRO A 423 2.58 -14.41 22.17
N ARG A 424 3.00 -15.34 21.31
CA ARG A 424 4.00 -15.15 20.25
C ARG A 424 3.33 -15.41 18.91
N TYR A 425 3.38 -14.42 18.04
CA TYR A 425 2.75 -14.46 16.74
C TYR A 425 3.80 -14.39 15.63
N THR A 426 3.46 -14.97 14.48
CA THR A 426 4.28 -14.94 13.26
C THR A 426 3.75 -13.95 12.24
N CYS A 427 2.48 -13.55 12.36
CA CYS A 427 1.92 -12.48 11.54
C CYS A 427 0.93 -11.60 12.28
N LEU A 428 0.74 -10.40 11.75
CA LEU A 428 -0.27 -9.43 12.15
C LEU A 428 -0.90 -8.84 10.90
N VAL A 429 -2.22 -8.89 10.79
CA VAL A 429 -2.98 -8.07 9.86
C VAL A 429 -3.73 -7.00 10.64
N ALA A 430 -3.51 -5.74 10.30
CA ALA A 430 -4.15 -4.59 10.92
C ALA A 430 -4.83 -3.75 9.85
N GLY A 431 -6.02 -3.24 10.13
CA GLY A 431 -6.71 -2.36 9.19
C GLY A 431 -7.96 -1.71 9.78
N PRO A 432 -8.68 -0.92 8.96
CA PRO A 432 -9.97 -0.36 9.35
C PRO A 432 -10.96 -1.48 9.68
N GLU A 433 -11.73 -1.34 10.77
CA GLU A 433 -12.73 -2.35 11.17
C GLU A 433 -13.80 -2.59 10.09
N ASN A 434 -14.15 -1.56 9.34
CA ASN A 434 -15.10 -1.63 8.25
C ASN A 434 -14.72 -0.68 7.12
N LEU A 435 -15.23 -0.94 5.91
CA LEU A 435 -14.97 -0.10 4.74
C LEU A 435 -15.53 1.32 4.89
N ALA A 436 -16.60 1.51 5.67
CA ALA A 436 -17.26 2.80 5.89
C ALA A 436 -16.44 3.77 6.78
N ARG A 437 -15.48 3.23 7.54
CA ARG A 437 -14.55 3.91 8.47
C ARG A 437 -15.21 5.00 9.33
N THR A 438 -16.42 4.72 9.78
CA THR A 438 -17.25 5.67 10.55
C THR A 438 -16.78 5.86 11.99
N THR A 439 -15.85 5.03 12.46
CA THR A 439 -15.35 5.00 13.85
C THR A 439 -13.83 4.89 13.88
N TYR A 440 -13.22 5.23 15.02
CA TYR A 440 -11.78 5.04 15.29
C TYR A 440 -11.34 3.57 15.40
N SER A 441 -12.23 2.63 15.10
CA SER A 441 -11.99 1.21 15.33
C SER A 441 -11.03 0.63 14.30
N MET A 442 -10.11 -0.20 14.78
CA MET A 442 -9.19 -0.99 13.94
C MET A 442 -9.42 -2.46 14.24
N GLU A 443 -9.35 -3.29 13.20
CA GLU A 443 -9.30 -4.75 13.34
C GLU A 443 -7.83 -5.16 13.44
N LEU A 444 -7.48 -5.90 14.49
CA LEU A 444 -6.15 -6.50 14.69
C LEU A 444 -6.29 -8.02 14.69
N GLN A 445 -5.56 -8.68 13.81
CA GLN A 445 -5.64 -10.11 13.58
C GLN A 445 -4.24 -10.71 13.72
N PHE A 446 -4.00 -11.39 14.83
CA PHE A 446 -2.72 -12.03 15.11
C PHE A 446 -2.77 -13.51 14.71
N GLY A 447 -1.82 -13.94 13.89
CA GLY A 447 -1.73 -15.32 13.44
C GLY A 447 -0.44 -15.99 13.88
N THR A 448 -0.52 -17.31 14.11
CA THR A 448 0.60 -18.12 14.58
C THR A 448 0.82 -19.31 13.66
N ALA A 449 2.07 -19.52 13.28
CA ALA A 449 2.57 -20.73 12.64
C ALA A 449 3.59 -21.41 13.57
N GLU A 450 3.55 -22.75 13.65
CA GLU A 450 4.44 -23.50 14.54
C GLU A 450 5.76 -23.92 13.86
N THR A 451 5.75 -24.06 12.53
CA THR A 451 6.87 -24.53 11.71
C THR A 451 7.17 -23.55 10.58
N GLY A 452 8.37 -23.64 9.99
CA GLY A 452 8.80 -22.79 8.87
C GLY A 452 7.95 -23.01 7.61
N ASP A 453 7.38 -24.19 7.44
CA ASP A 453 6.42 -24.49 6.37
C ASP A 453 4.95 -24.30 6.80
N GLY A 454 4.70 -23.82 8.03
CA GLY A 454 3.37 -23.54 8.55
C GLY A 454 2.78 -22.23 8.00
N ILE A 455 1.47 -22.05 8.19
CA ILE A 455 0.75 -20.82 7.85
C ILE A 455 0.26 -20.16 9.13
N GLY A 456 0.35 -18.83 9.22
CA GLY A 456 -0.15 -18.06 10.36
C GLY A 456 -1.66 -18.12 10.47
N LEU A 457 -2.18 -18.97 11.36
CA LEU A 457 -3.62 -19.12 11.61
C LEU A 457 -4.06 -18.25 12.80
N LEU A 458 -5.25 -17.65 12.72
CA LEU A 458 -5.82 -16.89 13.86
C LEU A 458 -6.12 -17.78 15.07
N LYS A 459 -6.53 -19.02 14.77
CA LYS A 459 -6.86 -20.03 15.77
C LYS A 459 -6.35 -21.40 15.28
N PRO A 460 -5.16 -21.81 15.72
CA PRO A 460 -4.61 -23.12 15.37
C PRO A 460 -5.56 -24.25 15.79
N GLY A 461 -5.85 -25.17 14.86
CA GLY A 461 -6.69 -26.36 15.11
C GLY A 461 -8.18 -26.21 14.83
N GLU A 462 -8.66 -25.04 14.36
CA GLU A 462 -10.02 -24.93 13.80
C GLU A 462 -10.11 -25.60 12.40
N ASP A 463 -11.28 -26.19 12.10
CA ASP A 463 -11.64 -26.75 10.79
C ASP A 463 -12.97 -26.11 10.30
N PRO A 464 -12.96 -25.31 9.22
CA PRO A 464 -11.82 -24.98 8.38
C PRO A 464 -10.81 -24.03 9.07
N PRO A 465 -9.54 -24.02 8.63
CA PRO A 465 -8.53 -23.11 9.18
C PRO A 465 -8.93 -21.65 8.94
N THR A 466 -8.83 -20.83 9.99
CA THR A 466 -9.16 -19.40 9.91
C THR A 466 -7.90 -18.57 9.65
N LEU A 467 -7.81 -17.99 8.45
CA LEU A 467 -6.75 -17.06 8.06
C LEU A 467 -7.07 -15.61 8.45
N PRO A 468 -6.04 -14.77 8.65
CA PRO A 468 -6.21 -13.33 8.61
C PRO A 468 -6.86 -12.87 7.29
N ARG A 469 -7.55 -11.73 7.35
CA ARG A 469 -8.23 -11.13 6.20
C ARG A 469 -8.02 -9.63 6.14
N LEU A 470 -8.14 -9.10 4.93
CA LEU A 470 -8.22 -7.66 4.65
C LEU A 470 -9.34 -7.41 3.64
N TYR A 471 -9.64 -6.15 3.35
CA TYR A 471 -10.60 -5.79 2.30
C TYR A 471 -9.90 -5.05 1.17
N PRO A 472 -10.36 -5.21 -0.08
CA PRO A 472 -9.86 -4.39 -1.18
C PRO A 472 -10.01 -2.89 -0.89
N GLY A 473 -9.26 -2.08 -1.64
CA GLY A 473 -9.22 -0.63 -1.53
C GLY A 473 -10.63 -0.05 -1.52
N ALA A 474 -10.85 0.91 -0.62
CA ALA A 474 -12.15 1.55 -0.49
C ALA A 474 -12.26 2.67 -1.52
N ALA A 475 -13.40 2.77 -2.22
CA ALA A 475 -13.76 4.03 -2.85
C ALA A 475 -13.96 5.10 -1.78
N TYR A 476 -13.78 6.36 -2.16
CA TYR A 476 -14.02 7.47 -1.26
C TYR A 476 -15.50 7.53 -0.88
N ASP A 477 -15.82 7.21 0.37
CA ASP A 477 -17.21 7.03 0.78
C ASP A 477 -18.07 8.30 0.69
N LEU A 478 -17.44 9.47 0.69
CA LEU A 478 -18.14 10.74 0.50
C LEU A 478 -18.73 10.88 -0.91
N TRP A 479 -18.20 10.15 -1.91
CA TRP A 479 -18.89 10.01 -3.19
C TRP A 479 -20.23 9.29 -3.09
N HIS A 480 -20.55 8.61 -1.99
CA HIS A 480 -21.87 8.00 -1.81
C HIS A 480 -22.87 8.96 -1.16
N ASP A 481 -22.40 9.97 -0.40
CA ASP A 481 -23.29 10.95 0.24
C ASP A 481 -23.80 12.02 -0.74
N HIS A 482 -23.02 12.41 -1.75
CA HIS A 482 -23.44 13.33 -2.81
C HIS A 482 -24.58 12.79 -3.70
N TRP A 483 -24.88 11.49 -3.61
CA TRP A 483 -25.89 10.79 -4.42
C TRP A 483 -27.09 10.33 -3.60
N ARG A 484 -27.20 10.73 -2.34
CA ARG A 484 -28.46 10.55 -1.63
C ARG A 484 -29.51 11.42 -2.32
N PRO A 485 -30.59 10.85 -2.90
CA PRO A 485 -31.68 11.69 -3.36
C PRO A 485 -32.13 12.57 -2.19
N PRO A 486 -32.57 13.82 -2.43
CA PRO A 486 -33.11 14.63 -1.36
C PRO A 486 -34.18 13.82 -0.61
N PRO A 487 -34.24 13.93 0.73
CA PRO A 487 -35.31 13.28 1.48
C PRO A 487 -36.65 13.70 0.85
N ALA A 488 -37.46 12.69 0.51
CA ALA A 488 -38.73 12.84 -0.19
C ALA A 488 -39.72 13.75 0.56
#